data_AF-A0A7I5ECJ5-F1
#
_entry.id   AF-A0A7I5ECJ5-F1
#
_cell.length_a   1.000
_cell.length_b   1.000
_cell.length_c   1.000
_cell.angle_alpha   90.00
_cell.angle_beta   90.00
_cell.angle_gamma   90.00
#
_symmetry.space_group_name_H-M   'P 1'
#
loop_
_entity.id
_entity.type
_entity.pdbx_description
1 polymer ?
#
loop_
_entity_poly.entity_id
_entity_poly.type
_entity_poly.pdbx_seq_one_letter_code
_entity_poly.pdbx_strand_id
1 'polypeptide(L)'
;MLDERETEIVTFGLSKVHIMTLIKECLNCNIFKWSGQYFSQNRGLAMGQRLAPVLAICFMSRVERPVIARMPIMYCRYIDDCCVVTSTQQEMDELFDILNRQSQYLSLYIYILTRR
;
A
#
# COMPACT_ATOMS: atom_id res chain seq x y z
N MET A 1 5.64 -2.50 -14.07
CA MET A 1 6.52 -1.94 -13.01
C MET A 1 7.90 -2.61 -12.95
N LEU A 2 8.03 -3.91 -12.63
CA LEU A 2 9.35 -4.58 -12.72
C LEU A 2 9.82 -4.76 -14.16
N ASP A 3 8.92 -5.13 -15.07
CA ASP A 3 9.25 -5.32 -16.50
C ASP A 3 9.49 -3.99 -17.24
N GLU A 4 9.02 -2.87 -16.69
CA GLU A 4 9.14 -1.54 -17.31
C GLU A 4 10.47 -0.84 -16.98
N ARG A 5 11.16 -1.27 -15.92
CA ARG A 5 12.40 -0.62 -15.43
C ARG A 5 13.53 -1.62 -15.18
N GLU A 6 13.47 -2.78 -15.81
CA GLU A 6 14.41 -3.88 -15.59
C GLU A 6 15.87 -3.45 -15.83
N THR A 7 16.11 -2.58 -16.81
CA THR A 7 17.44 -2.06 -17.16
C THR A 7 17.99 -1.02 -16.18
N GLU A 8 17.16 -0.47 -15.30
CA GLU A 8 17.56 0.57 -14.35
C GLU A 8 17.89 0.00 -12.96
N ILE A 9 17.53 -1.25 -12.70
CA ILE A 9 17.67 -1.88 -11.39
C ILE A 9 18.94 -2.72 -11.37
N VAL A 10 19.87 -2.38 -10.49
CA VAL A 10 21.06 -3.22 -10.25
C VAL A 10 20.62 -4.46 -9.48
N THR A 11 20.55 -5.60 -10.17
CA THR A 11 20.11 -6.88 -9.58
C THR A 11 21.26 -7.73 -9.04
N PHE A 12 22.51 -7.27 -9.15
CA PHE A 12 23.72 -7.99 -8.72
C PHE A 12 23.79 -9.44 -9.24
N GLY A 13 23.29 -9.69 -10.46
CA GLY A 13 23.26 -11.02 -11.08
C GLY A 13 22.07 -11.90 -10.70
N LEU A 14 21.14 -11.41 -9.88
CA LEU A 14 19.90 -12.11 -9.57
C LEU A 14 18.86 -11.92 -10.67
N SER A 15 18.21 -13.01 -11.06
CA SER A 15 17.03 -12.94 -11.94
C SER A 15 15.81 -12.46 -11.17
N LYS A 16 14.78 -11.99 -11.88
CA LYS A 16 13.46 -11.68 -11.30
C LYS A 16 12.92 -12.84 -10.48
N VAL A 17 13.09 -14.08 -10.96
CA VAL A 17 12.65 -15.28 -10.25
C VAL A 17 13.37 -15.41 -8.91
N HIS A 18 14.69 -15.23 -8.87
CA HIS A 18 15.46 -15.28 -7.61
C HIS A 18 14.98 -14.21 -6.63
N ILE A 19 14.78 -12.97 -7.09
CA ILE A 19 14.30 -11.86 -6.26
C ILE A 19 12.91 -12.19 -5.68
N MET A 20 11.98 -12.66 -6.52
CA MET A 20 10.63 -13.03 -6.07
C MET A 20 10.65 -14.17 -5.05
N THR A 21 11.53 -15.16 -5.22
CA THR A 21 11.72 -16.23 -4.24
C THR A 21 12.22 -15.67 -2.91
N LEU A 22 13.24 -14.82 -2.92
CA LEU A 22 13.78 -14.20 -1.68
C LEU A 22 12.72 -13.36 -0.96
N ILE A 23 11.95 -12.56 -1.70
CA ILE A 23 10.84 -11.78 -1.13
C ILE A 23 9.82 -12.70 -0.47
N LYS A 24 9.46 -13.81 -1.13
CA LYS A 24 8.51 -14.79 -0.59
C LYS A 24 9.02 -15.40 0.73
N GLU A 25 10.30 -15.78 0.79
CA GLU A 25 10.90 -16.29 2.02
C GLU A 25 10.89 -15.25 3.14
N CYS A 26 11.20 -13.98 2.86
CA CYS A 26 11.10 -12.92 3.85
C CYS A 26 9.66 -12.71 4.35
N LEU A 27 8.67 -12.84 3.47
CA LEU A 27 7.26 -12.70 3.83
C LEU A 27 6.74 -13.87 4.68
N ASN A 28 7.32 -15.06 4.53
CA ASN A 28 7.04 -16.21 5.40
C ASN A 28 7.61 -16.03 6.82
N CYS A 29 8.48 -15.05 7.06
CA CYS A 29 8.97 -14.71 8.40
C CYS A 29 7.93 -13.90 9.20
N ASN A 30 6.76 -14.49 9.44
CA ASN A 30 5.57 -13.84 10.04
C ASN A 30 5.18 -14.39 11.43
N ILE A 31 6.07 -15.17 12.07
CA ILE A 31 5.86 -15.74 13.39
C ILE A 31 6.34 -14.76 14.46
N PHE A 32 5.53 -14.55 15.50
CA PHE A 32 5.87 -13.72 16.65
C PHE A 32 5.44 -14.40 17.96
N LYS A 33 6.04 -13.97 19.08
CA LYS A 33 5.73 -14.49 20.42
C LYS A 33 4.95 -13.46 21.21
N TRP A 34 3.83 -13.87 21.80
CA TRP A 34 3.01 -13.05 22.68
C TRP A 34 2.57 -13.88 23.89
N SER A 35 2.73 -13.33 25.10
CA SER A 35 2.35 -14.01 26.35
C SER A 35 2.85 -15.46 26.48
N GLY A 36 4.09 -15.71 26.03
CA GLY A 36 4.69 -17.05 26.09
C GLY A 36 4.34 -17.99 24.93
N GLN A 37 3.34 -17.65 24.10
CA GLN A 37 2.85 -18.48 22.99
C GLN A 37 3.29 -17.94 21.62
N TYR A 38 3.41 -18.83 20.64
CA TYR A 38 3.77 -18.48 19.26
C TYR A 38 2.53 -18.32 18.39
N PHE A 39 2.53 -17.27 17.57
CA PHE A 39 1.47 -16.94 16.64
C PHE A 39 2.05 -16.64 15.27
N SER A 40 1.26 -16.88 14.21
CA SER A 40 1.58 -16.51 12.84
C SER A 40 0.59 -15.45 12.38
N GLN A 41 1.08 -14.41 11.70
CA GLN A 41 0.20 -13.44 11.05
C GLN A 41 -0.33 -14.01 9.74
N ASN A 42 -1.61 -14.36 9.73
CA ASN A 42 -2.25 -14.99 8.55
C ASN A 42 -2.55 -14.00 7.42
N ARG A 43 -2.46 -12.68 7.69
CA ARG A 43 -2.91 -11.65 6.76
C ARG A 43 -2.16 -10.34 6.97
N GLY A 44 -1.81 -9.68 5.86
CA GLY A 44 -1.09 -8.43 5.87
C GLY A 44 0.42 -8.65 6.00
N LEU A 45 1.16 -7.56 6.13
CA LEU A 45 2.60 -7.59 6.30
C LEU A 45 2.94 -7.54 7.79
N ALA A 46 3.92 -8.33 8.22
CA ALA A 46 4.35 -8.29 9.61
C ALA A 46 5.08 -6.99 9.91
N MET A 47 4.56 -6.23 10.86
CA MET A 47 5.19 -5.00 11.33
C MET A 47 6.59 -5.31 11.87
N GLY A 48 7.56 -4.48 11.52
CA GLY A 48 8.97 -4.71 11.84
C GLY A 48 9.78 -5.44 10.76
N GLN A 49 9.13 -6.05 9.75
CA GLN A 49 9.87 -6.54 8.57
C GLN A 49 10.41 -5.37 7.74
N ARG A 50 11.68 -5.45 7.32
CA ARG A 50 12.32 -4.40 6.51
C ARG A 50 11.68 -4.20 5.13
N LEU A 51 11.06 -5.25 4.58
CA LEU A 51 10.35 -5.18 3.31
C LEU A 51 8.92 -4.63 3.44
N ALA A 52 8.35 -4.64 4.66
CA ALA A 52 6.94 -4.27 4.85
C ALA A 52 6.62 -2.84 4.37
N PRO A 53 7.43 -1.80 4.68
CA PRO A 53 7.13 -0.44 4.20
C PRO A 53 7.12 -0.32 2.68
N VAL A 54 8.09 -0.93 2.00
CA VAL A 54 8.19 -0.88 0.53
C VAL A 54 7.01 -1.60 -0.13
N LEU A 55 6.66 -2.78 0.38
CA LEU A 55 5.53 -3.55 -0.13
C LEU A 55 4.19 -2.87 0.15
N ALA A 56 4.05 -2.20 1.31
CA ALA A 56 2.89 -1.38 1.63
C ALA A 56 2.76 -0.20 0.65
N ILE A 57 3.86 0.49 0.31
CA ILE A 57 3.87 1.53 -0.71
C ILE A 57 3.44 0.98 -2.08
N CYS A 58 3.97 -0.17 -2.51
CA CYS A 58 3.59 -0.79 -3.78
C CYS A 58 2.11 -1.19 -3.81
N PHE A 59 1.58 -1.69 -2.70
CA PHE A 59 0.17 -2.04 -2.56
C PHE A 59 -0.72 -0.80 -2.61
N MET A 60 -0.40 0.22 -1.82
CA MET A 60 -1.14 1.50 -1.82
C MET A 60 -1.04 2.22 -3.17
N SER A 61 0.07 2.07 -3.89
CA SER A 61 0.22 2.58 -5.26
C SER A 61 -0.76 1.95 -6.25
N ARG A 62 -1.25 0.72 -6.01
CA ARG A 62 -2.32 0.13 -6.82
C ARG A 62 -3.69 0.64 -6.40
N VAL A 63 -3.91 0.78 -5.08
CA VAL A 63 -5.17 1.26 -4.49
C VAL A 63 -5.46 2.72 -4.90
N GLU A 64 -4.45 3.57 -4.98
CA GLU A 64 -4.62 5.00 -5.28
C GLU A 64 -4.83 5.32 -6.77
N ARG A 65 -4.47 4.42 -7.69
CA ARG A 65 -4.57 4.65 -9.15
C ARG A 65 -5.91 5.23 -9.62
N PRO A 66 -7.07 4.64 -9.28
CA PRO A 66 -8.34 5.17 -9.75
C PRO A 66 -8.70 6.53 -9.13
N VAL A 67 -8.15 6.87 -7.97
CA VAL A 67 -8.31 8.20 -7.35
C VAL A 67 -7.48 9.24 -8.08
N ILE A 68 -6.20 8.94 -8.33
CA ILE A 68 -5.30 9.84 -9.06
C ILE A 68 -5.83 10.09 -10.48
N ALA A 69 -6.41 9.07 -11.13
CA ALA A 69 -7.02 9.20 -12.45
C ALA A 69 -8.20 10.19 -12.51
N ARG A 70 -8.80 10.54 -11.36
CA ARG A 70 -9.86 11.55 -11.25
C ARG A 70 -9.34 12.97 -11.01
N MET A 71 -8.02 13.15 -10.97
CA MET A 71 -7.36 14.45 -10.91
C MET A 71 -7.89 15.34 -9.77
N PRO A 72 -7.83 14.88 -8.50
CA PRO A 72 -8.13 15.76 -7.38
C PRO A 72 -7.20 16.99 -7.39
N ILE A 73 -7.64 18.10 -6.78
CA ILE A 73 -6.82 19.32 -6.64
C ILE A 73 -5.48 18.99 -5.97
N MET A 74 -5.51 18.12 -4.97
CA MET A 74 -4.31 17.63 -4.28
C MET A 74 -4.50 16.18 -3.85
N TYR A 75 -3.44 15.39 -3.98
CA TYR A 75 -3.35 14.07 -3.39
C TYR A 75 -1.96 13.90 -2.77
N CYS A 76 -1.90 13.73 -1.46
CA CYS A 76 -0.68 13.47 -0.69
C CYS A 76 -0.87 12.17 0.09
N ARG A 77 0.16 11.32 0.20
CA ARG A 77 0.08 10.06 0.95
C ARG A 77 1.34 9.79 1.75
N TYR A 78 1.16 9.31 2.98
CA TYR A 78 2.19 8.75 3.85
C TYR A 78 1.84 7.30 4.19
N ILE A 79 2.38 6.35 3.43
CA ILE A 79 2.08 4.91 3.50
C ILE A 79 0.56 4.65 3.48
N ASP A 80 -0.09 4.52 4.64
CA ASP A 80 -1.51 4.24 4.86
C ASP A 80 -2.38 5.50 5.04
N ASP A 81 -1.79 6.65 5.39
CA ASP A 81 -2.51 7.93 5.51
C ASP A 81 -2.54 8.68 4.18
N CYS A 82 -3.70 9.20 3.77
CA CYS A 82 -3.81 10.08 2.60
C CYS A 82 -4.58 11.37 2.89
N CYS A 83 -4.14 12.46 2.26
CA CYS A 83 -4.80 13.76 2.26
C CYS A 83 -5.24 14.08 0.82
N VAL A 84 -6.54 14.29 0.64
CA VAL A 84 -7.16 14.55 -0.66
C VAL A 84 -7.90 15.87 -0.59
N VAL A 85 -7.73 16.70 -1.61
CA VAL A 85 -8.48 17.96 -1.77
C VAL A 85 -9.21 17.91 -3.10
N THR A 86 -10.51 18.16 -3.07
CA THR A 86 -11.40 18.23 -4.23
C THR A 86 -12.09 19.60 -4.29
N SER A 87 -12.72 19.90 -5.42
CA SER A 87 -13.45 21.17 -5.59
C SER A 87 -14.79 21.15 -4.87
N THR A 88 -15.41 19.97 -4.76
CA THR A 88 -16.73 19.79 -4.17
C THR A 88 -16.78 18.61 -3.19
N GLN A 89 -17.76 18.63 -2.30
CA GLN A 89 -18.04 17.49 -1.41
C GLN A 89 -18.45 16.24 -2.20
N GLN A 90 -19.21 16.40 -3.29
CA GLN A 90 -19.61 15.28 -4.13
C GLN A 90 -18.41 14.56 -4.74
N GLU A 91 -17.44 15.31 -5.27
CA GLU A 91 -16.18 14.72 -5.76
C GLU A 91 -15.46 13.97 -4.64
N MET A 92 -15.45 14.52 -3.42
CA MET A 92 -14.83 13.83 -2.28
C MET A 92 -15.54 12.51 -1.97
N ASP A 93 -16.88 12.52 -1.91
CA ASP A 93 -17.68 11.33 -1.63
C ASP A 93 -17.46 10.25 -2.71
N GLU A 94 -17.36 10.64 -3.98
CA GLU A 94 -17.06 9.72 -5.08
C GLU A 94 -15.67 9.07 -4.95
N LEU A 95 -14.63 9.86 -4.61
CA LEU A 95 -13.29 9.32 -4.41
C LEU A 95 -13.20 8.42 -3.18
N PHE A 96 -13.94 8.75 -2.11
CA PHE A 96 -14.03 7.92 -0.91
C PHE A 96 -14.59 6.53 -1.22
N ASP A 97 -15.68 6.52 -1.99
CA ASP A 97 -16.34 5.29 -2.44
C ASP A 97 -15.40 4.45 -3.31
N ILE A 98 -14.69 5.10 -4.24
CA ILE A 98 -13.70 4.42 -5.09
C ILE A 98 -12.61 3.78 -4.23
N LEU A 99 -12.06 4.49 -3.24
CA LEU A 99 -11.01 4.01 -2.36
C LEU A 99 -11.44 2.77 -1.57
N ASN A 100 -12.58 2.83 -0.90
CA ASN A 100 -13.07 1.72 -0.08
C ASN A 100 -13.50 0.49 -0.89
N ARG A 101 -13.80 0.66 -2.19
CA ARG A 101 -14.10 -0.47 -3.08
C ARG A 101 -12.85 -1.19 -3.59
N GLN A 102 -11.65 -0.64 -3.41
CA GLN A 102 -10.42 -1.27 -3.93
C GLN A 102 -10.05 -2.57 -3.23
N SER A 103 -10.48 -2.75 -1.97
CA SER A 103 -10.14 -3.92 -1.19
C SER A 103 -11.17 -4.15 -0.10
N GLN A 104 -11.73 -5.36 -0.04
CA GLN A 104 -12.61 -5.80 1.06
C GLN A 104 -11.92 -5.87 2.44
N TYR A 105 -10.65 -5.51 2.50
CA TYR A 105 -9.77 -5.70 3.65
C TYR A 105 -9.06 -4.41 4.09
N LEU A 106 -9.34 -3.32 3.38
CA LEU A 106 -8.95 -1.97 3.78
C LEU A 106 -10.24 -1.21 4.04
N SER A 107 -10.35 -0.64 5.23
CA SER A 107 -11.39 0.35 5.52
C SER A 107 -10.69 1.67 5.77
N LEU A 108 -10.89 2.62 4.87
CA LEU A 108 -10.35 3.97 4.98
C LEU A 108 -11.37 4.87 5.67
N TYR A 109 -10.89 5.72 6.57
CA TYR A 109 -11.71 6.73 7.23
C TYR A 109 -11.32 8.11 6.70
N ILE A 110 -12.31 8.94 6.38
CA ILE A 110 -12.07 10.32 5.95
C ILE A 110 -12.19 11.28 7.13
N TYR A 111 -11.24 12.20 7.18
CA TYR A 111 -11.36 13.45 7.93
C TYR A 111 -11.55 14.60 6.95
N ILE A 112 -12.78 15.12 6.85
CA ILE A 112 -13.07 16.27 5.97
C ILE A 112 -12.55 17.53 6.66
N LEU A 113 -11.51 18.13 6.09
CA LEU A 113 -11.01 19.44 6.49
C LEU A 113 -11.72 20.51 5.66
N THR A 114 -12.95 20.87 6.04
CA THR A 114 -13.61 22.05 5.47
C THR A 114 -12.90 23.31 5.95
N ARG A 115 -12.55 24.24 5.05
CA ARG A 115 -12.18 25.60 5.46
C ARG A 115 -13.34 26.17 6.27
N ARG A 116 -13.07 26.54 7.52
CA ARG A 116 -13.97 27.41 8.31
C ARG A 116 -14.08 28.77 7.63
#